data_AF-A0A848UDU4-F1
#
_entry.id   AF-A0A848UDU4-F1
#
_cell.length_a   1.000
_cell.length_b   1.000
_cell.length_c   1.000
_cell.angle_alpha   90.00
_cell.angle_beta   90.00
_cell.angle_gamma   90.00
#
_symmetry.space_group_name_H-M   'P 1'
#
loop_
_entity.id
_entity.type
_entity.pdbx_description
1 polymer ?
#
loop_
_entity_poly.entity_id
_entity_poly.type
_entity_poly.pdbx_seq_one_letter_code
_entity_poly.pdbx_strand_id
1 'polypeptide(L)'
;MIRRATIVAVAASIALAACGGSDPDPVASPATAAPTSPATSAASDAPTSESSGAVVPAALDFSAPLLGGGSIELGALAGRPVLLWFWAPW
;
A
#
# COMPACT_ATOMS: atom_id res chain seq x y z
N MET A 1 -9.07 15.21 -41.47
CA MET A 1 -8.98 15.53 -40.02
C MET A 1 -9.66 14.50 -39.13
N ILE A 2 -10.86 14.02 -39.48
CA ILE A 2 -11.64 13.05 -38.69
C ILE A 2 -10.86 11.78 -38.32
N ARG A 3 -10.10 11.19 -39.27
CA ARG A 3 -9.27 9.99 -39.03
C ARG A 3 -8.15 10.16 -38.00
N ARG A 4 -7.60 11.38 -37.85
CA ARG A 4 -6.56 11.65 -36.84
C ARG A 4 -7.17 11.80 -35.45
N ALA A 5 -8.37 12.38 -35.36
CA ALA A 5 -9.12 12.49 -34.12
C ALA A 5 -9.57 11.12 -33.59
N THR A 6 -9.91 10.17 -34.48
CA THR A 6 -10.29 8.81 -34.09
C THR A 6 -9.12 8.04 -33.45
N ILE A 7 -7.90 8.21 -33.98
CA ILE A 7 -6.70 7.52 -33.45
C ILE A 7 -6.36 8.02 -32.05
N VAL A 8 -6.47 9.33 -31.81
CA VAL A 8 -6.18 9.93 -30.50
C VAL A 8 -7.21 9.51 -29.45
N ALA A 9 -8.50 9.43 -29.83
CA ALA A 9 -9.56 9.00 -28.93
C ALA A 9 -9.40 7.53 -28.50
N VAL A 10 -8.99 6.65 -29.43
CA VAL A 10 -8.75 5.22 -29.14
C VAL A 10 -7.52 5.01 -28.24
N ALA A 11 -6.44 5.78 -28.44
CA ALA A 11 -5.26 5.68 -27.57
C ALA A 11 -5.56 6.14 -26.14
N ALA A 12 -6.38 7.18 -25.97
CA ALA A 12 -6.77 7.69 -24.66
C ALA A 12 -7.63 6.69 -23.88
N SER A 13 -8.58 6.00 -24.53
CA SER A 13 -9.44 5.03 -23.85
C SER A 13 -8.69 3.77 -23.39
N ILE A 14 -7.68 3.31 -24.15
CA ILE A 14 -6.81 2.19 -23.73
C ILE A 14 -5.97 2.56 -22.51
N ALA A 15 -5.45 3.79 -22.44
CA ALA A 15 -4.68 4.28 -21.29
C ALA A 15 -5.52 4.37 -20.01
N LEU A 16 -6.81 4.69 -20.11
CA LEU A 16 -7.72 4.71 -18.95
C LEU A 16 -8.12 3.30 -18.48
N ALA A 17 -8.32 2.35 -19.40
CA ALA A 17 -8.68 0.97 -19.04
C ALA A 17 -7.56 0.21 -18.31
N ALA A 18 -6.30 0.58 -18.56
CA ALA A 18 -5.14 -0.01 -17.86
C ALA A 18 -5.06 0.37 -16.38
N CYS A 19 -5.86 1.34 -15.91
CA CYS A 19 -5.84 1.80 -14.53
C CYS A 19 -7.01 1.26 -13.68
N GLY A 20 -7.85 0.34 -14.19
CA GLY A 20 -9.00 -0.14 -13.40
C GLY A 20 -9.91 -1.21 -14.00
N GLY A 21 -9.37 -2.21 -14.70
CA GLY A 21 -10.17 -3.35 -15.18
C GLY A 21 -9.85 -4.64 -14.39
N SER A 22 -10.80 -5.12 -13.59
CA SER A 22 -10.73 -6.44 -12.93
C SER A 22 -11.97 -7.24 -13.29
N ASP A 23 -11.79 -8.46 -13.82
CA ASP A 23 -12.83 -9.50 -13.78
C ASP A 23 -12.17 -10.82 -13.31
N PRO A 24 -12.71 -11.51 -12.28
CA PRO A 24 -12.05 -12.60 -11.58
C PRO A 24 -12.43 -14.01 -12.08
N ASP A 25 -11.46 -14.92 -12.12
CA ASP A 25 -11.71 -16.37 -12.06
C ASP A 25 -11.52 -16.87 -10.60
N PRO A 26 -12.48 -17.64 -10.05
CA PRO A 26 -12.48 -18.01 -8.64
C PRO A 26 -11.60 -19.24 -8.37
N VAL A 27 -10.55 -19.07 -7.55
CA VAL A 27 -9.88 -20.20 -6.89
C VAL A 27 -10.24 -20.21 -5.40
N ALA A 28 -10.59 -21.40 -4.92
CA ALA A 28 -11.22 -21.65 -3.62
C ALA A 28 -10.45 -21.06 -2.43
N SER A 29 -11.19 -20.37 -1.57
CA SER A 29 -10.71 -19.66 -0.39
C SER A 29 -10.50 -20.61 0.81
N PRO A 30 -9.33 -20.66 1.45
CA PRO A 30 -9.23 -21.19 2.81
C PRO A 30 -9.91 -20.20 3.77
N ALA A 31 -10.82 -20.70 4.61
CA ALA A 31 -11.56 -19.90 5.58
C ALA A 31 -10.60 -19.10 6.48
N THR A 32 -10.48 -17.81 6.20
CA THR A 32 -9.72 -16.85 7.02
C THR A 32 -10.70 -16.26 8.03
N ALA A 33 -10.49 -16.54 9.31
CA ALA A 33 -11.25 -15.91 10.37
C ALA A 33 -11.05 -14.38 10.29
N ALA A 34 -12.15 -13.63 10.24
CA ALA A 34 -12.11 -12.18 10.21
C ALA A 34 -11.56 -11.64 11.55
N PRO A 35 -10.57 -10.72 11.53
CA PRO A 35 -10.16 -10.05 12.75
C PRO A 35 -11.28 -9.09 13.19
N THR A 36 -11.81 -9.29 14.39
CA THR A 36 -12.70 -8.32 15.05
C THR A 36 -11.88 -7.08 15.42
N SER A 37 -12.13 -5.96 14.73
CA SER A 37 -11.55 -4.67 15.10
C SER A 37 -12.25 -4.12 16.36
N PRO A 38 -11.52 -3.72 17.41
CA PRO A 38 -12.10 -2.91 18.46
C PRO A 38 -12.39 -1.50 17.91
N ALA A 39 -13.65 -1.07 17.98
CA ALA A 39 -14.02 0.32 17.71
C ALA A 39 -13.47 1.20 18.85
N THR A 40 -12.36 1.89 18.59
CA THR A 40 -11.83 2.94 19.46
C THR A 40 -11.94 4.27 18.73
N SER A 41 -12.80 5.16 19.23
CA SER A 41 -12.84 6.56 18.80
C SER A 41 -11.50 7.21 19.17
N ALA A 42 -10.64 7.45 18.19
CA ALA A 42 -9.36 8.12 18.41
C ALA A 42 -9.58 9.64 18.48
N ALA A 43 -9.42 10.21 19.68
CA ALA A 43 -9.02 11.60 19.79
C ALA A 43 -7.64 11.76 19.13
N SER A 44 -7.50 12.74 18.24
CA SER A 44 -6.27 13.00 17.50
C SER A 44 -5.26 13.68 18.43
N ASP A 45 -4.59 12.91 19.28
CA ASP A 45 -3.33 13.31 19.87
C ASP A 45 -2.21 12.94 18.89
N ALA A 46 -1.56 13.96 18.34
CA ALA A 46 -0.38 13.77 17.51
C ALA A 46 0.73 13.15 18.39
N PRO A 47 1.31 11.99 18.01
CA PRO A 47 2.34 11.37 18.83
C PRO A 47 3.61 12.23 18.80
N THR A 48 3.96 12.81 19.95
CA THR A 48 5.27 13.42 20.18
C THR A 48 6.35 12.33 20.05
N SER A 49 7.16 12.42 19.00
CA SER A 49 8.23 11.46 18.73
C SER A 49 9.43 11.72 19.65
N GLU A 50 9.52 11.01 20.77
CA GLU A 50 10.77 10.90 21.52
C GLU A 50 11.62 9.78 20.91
N SER A 51 12.61 10.14 20.11
CA SER A 51 13.61 9.20 19.58
C SER A 51 14.63 8.89 20.68
N SER A 52 14.22 8.07 21.64
CA SER A 52 15.10 7.60 22.71
C SER A 52 15.59 6.21 22.34
N GLY A 53 16.79 6.12 21.76
CA GLY A 53 17.61 4.92 21.58
C GLY A 53 16.86 3.58 21.58
N ALA A 54 15.82 3.45 20.75
CA ALA A 54 14.93 2.31 20.82
C ALA A 54 15.67 1.07 20.31
N VAL A 55 15.71 0.02 21.13
CA VAL A 55 16.23 -1.28 20.71
C VAL A 55 15.46 -1.70 19.45
N VAL A 56 16.16 -1.88 18.35
CA VAL A 56 15.56 -2.33 17.08
C VAL A 56 15.17 -3.81 17.25
N PRO A 57 13.88 -4.16 17.19
CA PRO A 57 13.46 -5.55 17.22
C PRO A 57 13.97 -6.27 15.96
N ALA A 58 14.35 -7.54 16.07
CA ALA A 58 14.83 -8.33 14.93
C ALA A 58 13.83 -8.35 13.74
N ALA A 59 12.53 -8.24 14.02
CA ALA A 59 11.49 -8.16 12.99
C ALA A 59 11.53 -6.86 12.15
N LEU A 60 12.16 -5.79 12.64
CA LEU A 60 12.37 -4.53 11.92
C LEU A 60 13.81 -4.40 11.38
N ASP A 61 14.69 -5.36 11.65
CA ASP A 61 16.09 -5.36 11.22
C ASP A 61 16.22 -5.84 9.77
N PHE A 62 15.54 -5.15 8.86
CA PHE A 62 15.65 -5.40 7.43
C PHE A 62 15.40 -4.14 6.60
N SER A 63 15.90 -4.23 5.38
CA SER A 63 15.75 -3.22 4.34
C SER A 63 14.96 -3.79 3.16
N ALA A 64 14.15 -2.95 2.52
CA ALA A 64 13.42 -3.33 1.32
C ALA A 64 13.48 -2.22 0.25
N PRO A 65 13.48 -2.56 -1.05
CA PRO A 65 13.36 -1.57 -2.10
C PRO A 65 11.95 -0.96 -2.15
N LEU A 66 11.86 0.32 -2.50
CA LEU A 66 10.59 1.01 -2.69
C LEU A 66 10.15 0.98 -4.16
N LEU A 67 8.83 1.00 -4.36
CA LEU A 67 8.23 1.25 -5.67
C LEU A 67 8.60 2.67 -6.11
N GLY A 68 9.24 2.81 -7.28
CA GLY A 68 9.79 4.09 -7.75
C GLY A 68 11.28 4.30 -7.43
N GLY A 69 11.92 3.35 -6.75
CA GLY A 69 13.36 3.36 -6.47
C GLY A 69 13.70 3.79 -5.04
N GLY A 70 14.97 3.59 -4.66
CA GLY A 70 15.43 3.74 -3.28
C GLY A 70 15.12 2.53 -2.40
N SER A 71 15.45 2.65 -1.12
CA SER A 71 15.24 1.63 -0.10
C SER A 71 14.66 2.24 1.18
N ILE A 72 13.94 1.41 1.93
CA ILE A 72 13.42 1.73 3.26
C ILE A 72 14.09 0.82 4.29
N GLU A 73 14.65 1.42 5.34
CA GLU A 73 15.15 0.72 6.53
C GLU A 73 14.06 0.68 7.59
N LEU A 74 13.53 -0.51 7.89
CA LEU A 74 12.42 -0.64 8.82
C LEU A 74 12.85 -0.36 10.28
N GLY A 75 14.13 -0.56 10.61
CA GLY A 75 14.68 -0.29 11.94
C GLY A 75 14.56 1.18 12.37
N ALA A 76 14.55 2.11 11.40
CA ALA A 76 14.33 3.54 11.65
C ALA A 76 12.91 3.88 12.15
N LEU A 77 12.00 2.90 12.11
CA LEU A 77 10.65 3.01 12.66
C LEU A 77 10.49 2.40 14.06
N ALA A 78 11.57 1.86 14.66
CA ALA A 78 11.53 1.32 16.01
C ALA A 78 11.01 2.38 17.01
N GLY A 79 10.04 1.96 17.84
CA GLY A 79 9.41 2.83 18.84
C GLY A 79 8.41 3.85 18.28
N ARG A 80 8.10 3.84 16.98
CA ARG A 80 7.14 4.76 16.35
C ARG A 80 5.82 4.04 16.05
N PRO A 81 4.66 4.71 16.22
CA PRO A 81 3.39 4.16 15.74
C PRO A 81 3.38 4.14 14.21
N VAL A 82 3.11 2.97 13.62
CA VAL A 82 3.10 2.77 12.16
C VAL A 82 1.90 1.91 11.75
N LEU A 83 1.29 2.23 10.61
CA LEU A 83 0.29 1.40 9.93
C LEU A 83 0.92 0.76 8.69
N LEU A 84 0.92 -0.58 8.62
CA LEU A 84 1.34 -1.31 7.43
C LEU A 84 0.13 -1.60 6.54
N TRP A 85 0.11 -1.02 5.35
CA TRP A 85 -0.95 -1.20 4.36
C TRP A 85 -0.45 -2.06 3.21
N PHE A 86 -0.91 -3.31 3.17
CA PHE A 86 -0.56 -4.25 2.11
C PHE A 86 -1.58 -4.17 0.98
N TRP A 87 -1.09 -4.00 -0.24
CA TRP A 87 -1.90 -3.97 -1.46
C TRP A 87 -1.11 -4.56 -2.62
N ALA A 88 -1.81 -5.07 -3.64
CA ALA A 88 -1.22 -5.57 -4.87
C ALA A 88 -2.04 -5.06 -6.07
N PRO A 89 -1.40 -4.68 -7.19
CA PRO A 89 -2.08 -4.04 -8.33
C PRO A 89 -2.89 -5.00 -9.23
N TRP A 90 -2.81 -6.32 -8.98
CA TRP A 90 -3.25 -7.44 -9.82
C TRP A 90 -2.74 -7.42 -11.27
#